data_AF-A0A929M9X3-F1
#
_entry.id   AF-A0A929M9X3-F1
#
_cell.length_a   1.000
_cell.length_b   1.000
_cell.length_c   1.000
_cell.angle_alpha   90.00
_cell.angle_beta   90.00
_cell.angle_gamma   90.00
#
_symmetry.space_group_name_H-M   'P 1'
#
loop_
_entity.id
_entity.type
_entity.pdbx_description
1 polymer ?
#
loop_
_entity_poly.entity_id
_entity_poly.type
_entity_poly.pdbx_seq_one_letter_code
_entity_poly.pdbx_strand_id
1 'polypeptide(L)'
;MSFNNKRAKLIVLDGGDGCGKNTQTLKLVERLQAEGKKVKYLTFPDYNKDTSIFVKKYLNGDFGDRESVKPQVASLFFALDRYAT
;
A
#
# COMPACT_ATOMS: atom_id res chain seq x y z
N MET A 1 -6.94 -34.94 13.20
CA MET A 1 -6.92 -33.49 13.49
C MET A 1 -7.40 -32.74 12.25
N SER A 2 -8.51 -32.02 12.34
CA SER A 2 -9.03 -31.21 11.22
C SER A 2 -8.39 -29.82 11.28
N PHE A 3 -7.62 -29.46 10.26
CA PHE A 3 -7.12 -28.09 10.09
C PHE A 3 -8.28 -27.23 9.57
N ASN A 4 -8.81 -26.36 10.42
CA ASN A 4 -9.87 -25.43 10.04
C ASN A 4 -9.28 -24.38 9.07
N ASN A 5 -9.55 -24.54 7.78
CA ASN A 5 -8.87 -23.83 6.70
C ASN A 5 -9.46 -22.43 6.45
N LYS A 6 -9.57 -21.61 7.50
CA LYS A 6 -10.09 -20.23 7.38
C LYS A 6 -9.01 -19.32 6.79
N ARG A 7 -9.16 -18.97 5.50
CA ARG A 7 -8.34 -17.95 4.83
C ARG A 7 -8.53 -16.59 5.48
N ALA A 8 -7.44 -15.82 5.60
CA ALA A 8 -7.49 -14.43 6.01
C ALA A 8 -8.27 -13.58 4.99
N LYS A 9 -8.94 -12.53 5.47
CA LYS A 9 -9.59 -11.54 4.60
C LYS A 9 -8.58 -10.46 4.23
N LEU A 10 -8.50 -10.12 2.95
CA LEU A 10 -7.79 -8.94 2.47
C LEU A 10 -8.81 -7.81 2.26
N ILE A 11 -8.59 -6.67 2.93
CA ILE A 11 -9.43 -5.48 2.82
C ILE A 11 -8.55 -4.36 2.29
N VAL A 12 -9.00 -3.71 1.21
CA VAL A 12 -8.30 -2.58 0.58
C VAL A 12 -9.16 -1.33 0.72
N LEU A 13 -8.56 -0.24 1.20
CA LEU A 13 -9.19 1.08 1.23
C LEU A 13 -8.52 1.95 0.17
N ASP A 14 -9.30 2.37 -0.83
CA ASP A 14 -8.82 3.15 -1.96
C ASP A 14 -9.65 4.43 -2.15
N GLY A 15 -9.13 5.40 -2.90
CA GLY A 15 -9.73 6.73 -3.08
C GLY A 15 -8.70 7.80 -3.44
N GLY A 16 -9.18 9.01 -3.75
CA GLY A 16 -8.33 10.15 -4.13
C GLY A 16 -7.45 10.67 -2.99
N ASP A 17 -6.48 11.53 -3.33
CA ASP A 17 -5.63 12.19 -2.35
C ASP A 17 -6.46 13.09 -1.40
N GLY A 18 -6.10 13.08 -0.12
CA GLY A 18 -6.80 13.86 0.90
C GLY A 18 -8.14 13.30 1.39
N CYS A 19 -8.67 12.20 0.85
CA CYS A 19 -9.99 11.67 1.25
C CYS A 19 -10.02 10.92 2.60
N GLY A 20 -8.92 10.91 3.36
CA GLY A 20 -8.86 10.34 4.71
C GLY A 20 -8.62 8.83 4.80
N LYS A 21 -8.12 8.17 3.74
CA LYS A 21 -7.87 6.71 3.69
C LYS A 21 -7.07 6.21 4.88
N ASN A 22 -5.92 6.82 5.16
CA ASN A 22 -5.05 6.41 6.27
C ASN A 22 -5.79 6.46 7.62
N THR A 23 -6.49 7.56 7.88
CA THR A 23 -7.30 7.73 9.11
C THR A 23 -8.35 6.63 9.24
N GLN A 24 -9.07 6.31 8.17
CA GLN A 24 -10.10 5.26 8.19
C GLN A 24 -9.50 3.86 8.34
N THR A 25 -8.36 3.59 7.69
CA THR A 25 -7.67 2.30 7.82
C THR A 25 -7.20 2.07 9.25
N LEU A 26 -6.59 3.08 9.89
CA LEU A 26 -6.13 2.96 11.28
C LEU A 26 -7.30 2.71 12.25
N LYS A 27 -8.41 3.44 12.10
CA LYS A 27 -9.64 3.20 12.89
C LYS A 27 -10.20 1.78 12.70
N LEU A 28 -10.16 1.27 11.47
CA LEU A 28 -10.59 -0.11 11.19
C LEU A 28 -9.67 -1.14 11.86
N VAL A 29 -8.35 -0.92 11.80
CA VAL A 29 -7.35 -1.79 12.45
C VAL A 29 -7.58 -1.82 13.96
N GLU A 30 -7.68 -0.65 14.60
CA GLU A 30 -7.94 -0.52 16.04
C GLU A 30 -9.23 -1.24 16.44
N ARG A 31 -10.31 -1.04 15.69
CA ARG A 31 -11.60 -1.68 15.96
C ARG A 31 -11.51 -3.20 15.86
N LEU A 32 -10.89 -3.73 14.81
CA LEU A 32 -10.74 -5.18 14.63
C LEU A 32 -9.84 -5.82 15.69
N GLN A 33 -8.79 -5.12 16.11
CA GLN A 33 -7.93 -5.56 17.22
C GLN A 33 -8.70 -5.57 18.55
N ALA A 34 -9.52 -4.55 18.83
CA ALA A 34 -10.38 -4.50 20.01
C ALA A 34 -11.43 -5.64 20.03
N GLU A 35 -11.86 -6.12 18.85
CA GLU A 35 -12.72 -7.31 18.70
C GLU A 35 -11.95 -8.66 18.78
N GLY A 36 -10.67 -8.62 19.15
CA GLY A 36 -9.83 -9.82 19.32
C GLY A 36 -9.40 -10.47 18.00
N LYS A 37 -9.46 -9.75 16.86
CA LYS A 37 -8.97 -10.27 15.58
C LYS A 37 -7.46 -10.08 15.44
N LYS A 38 -6.79 -11.04 14.82
CA LYS A 38 -5.41 -10.87 14.34
C LYS A 38 -5.45 -10.00 13.09
N VAL A 39 -4.78 -8.85 13.13
CA VAL A 39 -4.77 -7.86 12.04
C VAL A 39 -3.33 -7.56 11.64
N LYS A 40 -3.06 -7.58 10.34
CA LYS A 40 -1.82 -7.05 9.75
C LYS A 40 -2.17 -5.80 8.95
N TYR A 41 -1.55 -4.68 9.28
CA TYR A 41 -1.67 -3.44 8.53
C TYR A 41 -0.58 -3.38 7.45
N LEU A 42 -0.94 -2.91 6.26
CA LEU A 42 -0.05 -2.66 5.13
C LEU A 42 -0.44 -1.31 4.52
N THR A 43 0.56 -0.56 4.04
CA THR A 43 0.35 0.69 3.31
C THR A 43 1.19 0.67 2.05
N PHE A 44 0.69 1.30 0.99
CA PHE A 44 1.41 1.45 -0.26
C PHE A 44 1.30 2.89 -0.77
N PRO A 45 2.39 3.48 -1.29
CA PRO A 45 3.76 2.93 -1.28
C PRO A 45 4.31 2.79 0.15
N ASP A 46 5.15 1.78 0.40
CA ASP A 46 5.83 1.67 1.69
C ASP A 46 7.09 2.54 1.70
N TYR A 47 6.90 3.84 1.90
CA TYR A 47 7.98 4.83 1.88
C TYR A 47 9.05 4.60 2.96
N ASN A 48 8.84 3.71 3.92
CA ASN A 48 9.85 3.37 4.91
C ASN A 48 10.83 2.29 4.43
N LYS A 49 10.55 1.64 3.29
CA LYS A 49 11.39 0.59 2.71
C LYS A 49 12.15 1.07 1.49
N ASP A 50 13.30 0.44 1.25
CA ASP A 50 14.11 0.67 0.04
C ASP A 50 13.38 0.26 -1.25
N THR A 51 12.37 -0.60 -1.14
CA THR A 51 11.51 -1.03 -2.25
C THR A 51 10.78 0.13 -2.92
N SER A 52 10.51 1.19 -2.15
CA SER A 52 9.84 2.40 -2.63
C SER A 52 10.76 3.35 -3.38
N ILE A 53 12.06 3.04 -3.53
CA ILE A 53 13.05 3.96 -4.13
C ILE A 53 12.63 4.44 -5.53
N PHE A 54 12.11 3.56 -6.37
CA PHE A 54 11.67 3.94 -7.71
C PHE A 54 10.45 4.86 -7.69
N VAL A 55 9.53 4.66 -6.75
CA VAL A 55 8.38 5.54 -6.55
C VAL A 55 8.85 6.92 -6.07
N LYS A 56 9.77 6.97 -5.09
CA LYS A 56 10.36 8.23 -4.59
C LYS A 56 11.05 9.01 -5.72
N LYS A 57 11.93 8.34 -6.47
CA LYS A 57 12.64 8.94 -7.62
C LYS A 57 11.67 9.51 -8.66
N TYR A 58 10.60 8.78 -8.97
CA TYR A 58 9.57 9.26 -9.89
C TYR A 58 8.85 10.50 -9.37
N LEU A 59 8.39 10.50 -8.12
CA LEU A 59 7.67 11.64 -7.54
C LEU A 59 8.57 12.86 -7.33
N ASN A 60 9.88 12.66 -7.14
CA ASN A 60 10.86 13.75 -7.02
C ASN A 60 11.28 14.34 -8.38
N GLY A 61 10.89 13.73 -9.50
CA GLY A 61 11.27 14.18 -10.85
C GLY A 61 12.64 13.71 -11.32
N ASP A 62 13.25 12.73 -10.65
CA ASP A 62 14.59 12.23 -10.98
C ASP A 62 14.65 11.53 -12.36
N PHE A 63 13.49 11.16 -12.91
CA PHE A 63 13.34 10.57 -14.24
C PHE A 63 12.88 11.59 -15.32
N GLY A 64 12.86 12.88 -14.98
CA GLY A 64 12.28 13.94 -15.80
C GLY A 64 10.96 14.46 -15.23
N ASP A 65 10.34 15.40 -15.94
CA ASP A 65 9.02 15.91 -15.56
C ASP A 65 7.94 14.82 -15.66
N ARG A 66 6.79 15.04 -15.04
CA ARG A 66 5.70 14.06 -14.98
C ARG A 66 5.23 13.61 -16.37
N GLU A 67 5.27 14.51 -17.35
CA GLU A 67 4.80 14.25 -18.72
C GLU A 67 5.83 13.46 -19.55
N SER A 68 7.12 13.53 -19.21
CA SER A 68 8.19 12.77 -19.88
C SER A 68 8.19 11.28 -19.52
N VAL A 69 7.63 10.91 -18.37
CA VAL A 69 7.58 9.52 -17.91
C VAL A 69 6.33 8.84 -18.44
N LYS A 70 6.54 7.81 -19.28
CA LYS A 70 5.43 6.98 -19.80
C LYS A 70 4.60 6.39 -18.64
N PRO A 71 3.25 6.43 -18.71
CA PRO A 71 2.39 5.90 -17.64
C PRO A 71 2.67 4.44 -17.26
N GLN A 72 3.08 3.61 -18.22
CA GLN A 72 3.44 2.20 -17.98
C GLN A 72 4.68 2.06 -17.10
N VAL A 73 5.66 2.95 -17.27
CA VAL A 73 6.89 2.99 -16.47
C VAL A 73 6.59 3.46 -15.06
N ALA A 74 5.81 4.55 -14.91
CA ALA A 74 5.35 5.01 -13.61
C ALA A 74 4.57 3.89 -12.88
N SER A 75 3.65 3.21 -13.57
CA SER A 75 2.87 2.10 -13.01
C SER A 75 3.75 0.94 -12.53
N LEU A 76 4.83 0.63 -13.25
CA LEU A 76 5.77 -0.42 -12.88
C LEU A 76 6.45 -0.12 -11.54
N PHE A 77 6.79 1.14 -11.25
CA PHE A 77 7.42 1.50 -9.99
C PHE A 77 6.53 1.20 -8.78
N PHE A 78 5.22 1.52 -8.86
CA PHE A 78 4.25 1.17 -7.81
C PHE A 78 3.96 -0.33 -7.74
N ALA A 79 4.09 -1.07 -8.85
CA ALA A 79 3.96 -2.53 -8.85
C ALA A 79 5.15 -3.20 -8.15
N LEU A 80 6.38 -2.74 -8.42
CA LEU A 80 7.60 -3.25 -7.81
C LEU A 80 7.63 -3.02 -6.30
N ASP A 81 7.20 -1.84 -5.83
CA ASP A 81 7.10 -1.56 -4.39
C ASP A 81 6.17 -2.56 -3.69
N ARG A 82 4.99 -2.84 -4.27
CA ARG A 82 4.05 -3.84 -3.76
C ARG A 82 4.60 -5.27 -3.78
N TYR A 83 5.37 -5.63 -4.80
CA TYR A 83 5.93 -6.97 -4.93
C TYR A 83 7.02 -7.24 -3.88
N ALA A 84 7.83 -6.23 -3.57
CA ALA A 84 9.01 -6.40 -2.72
C ALA A 84 8.79 -6.04 -1.23
N THR A 85 7.65 -5.44 -0.87
CA THR A 85 7.28 -5.08 0.52
C THR A 85 6.84 -6.28 1.35
#